data_AF-A0A1G4VFD7-F1
#
_entry.id   AF-A0A1G4VFD7-F1
#
_cell.length_a   1.000
_cell.length_b   1.000
_cell.length_c   1.000
_cell.angle_alpha   90.00
_cell.angle_beta   90.00
_cell.angle_gamma   90.00
#
_symmetry.space_group_name_H-M   'P 1'
#
loop_
_entity.id
_entity.type
_entity.pdbx_description
1 polymer ?
#
loop_
_entity_poly.entity_id
_entity_poly.type
_entity_poly.pdbx_seq_one_letter_code
_entity_poly.pdbx_strand_id
1 'polypeptide(L)'
;VLSYLDPTESVQPMPPQRHPGGISAYVGRSTRRYRKLRAAFRHECATEDQPGGTTGRPCWLCGKPIDYSLPDDHPDGFNLDHAYTVADRPDLAEDPANFRPAHKACNGLRGNNDPFIQIGSPSEDW
;
A
#
# COMPACT_ATOMS: atom_id res chain seq x y z
N VAL A 1 35.23 31.38 25.45
CA VAL A 1 33.83 31.16 25.88
C VAL A 1 33.26 30.13 24.93
N LEU A 2 33.20 28.86 25.37
CA LEU A 2 32.81 27.73 24.53
C LEU A 2 31.28 27.68 24.47
N SER A 3 30.68 28.13 23.37
CA SER A 3 29.26 27.97 23.11
C SER A 3 29.02 26.67 22.36
N TYR A 4 28.67 25.62 23.10
CA TYR A 4 28.04 24.41 22.59
C TYR A 4 26.75 24.79 21.85
N LEU A 5 26.62 24.40 20.58
CA LEU A 5 25.33 24.39 19.89
C LEU A 5 24.85 22.94 19.80
N ASP A 6 23.61 22.75 20.25
CA ASP A 6 22.85 21.51 20.39
C ASP A 6 22.67 20.78 19.04
N PRO A 7 23.00 19.47 18.91
CA PRO A 7 22.67 18.68 17.73
C PRO A 7 21.42 17.84 18.00
N THR A 8 20.27 18.47 18.20
CA THR A 8 18.99 17.75 18.24
C THR A 8 17.91 18.51 17.48
N GLU A 9 18.17 18.82 16.21
CA GLU A 9 17.08 19.19 15.31
C GLU A 9 16.33 17.90 14.96
N SER A 10 15.36 17.56 15.81
CA SER A 10 14.41 16.50 15.59
C SER A 10 13.76 16.71 14.23
N VAL A 11 14.07 15.85 13.25
CA VAL A 11 13.37 15.80 11.97
C VAL A 11 11.95 15.35 12.28
N GLN A 12 11.06 16.33 12.48
CA GLN A 12 9.63 16.07 12.62
C GLN A 12 9.17 15.48 11.27
N PRO A 13 8.54 14.29 11.23
CA PRO A 13 8.00 13.77 9.98
C PRO A 13 7.01 14.79 9.43
N MET A 14 7.18 15.17 8.15
CA MET A 14 6.22 16.06 7.49
C MET A 14 4.82 15.44 7.61
N PRO A 15 3.81 16.21 8.03
CA PRO A 15 2.45 15.70 8.09
C PRO A 15 2.04 15.21 6.69
N PRO A 16 1.32 14.08 6.56
CA PRO A 16 0.86 13.61 5.26
C PRO A 16 0.08 14.73 4.59
N GLN A 17 0.47 15.08 3.37
CA GLN A 17 -0.18 16.14 2.62
C GLN A 17 -1.62 15.70 2.33
N ARG A 18 -2.57 16.26 3.09
CA ARG A 18 -3.99 16.03 2.84
C ARG A 18 -4.36 16.82 1.59
N HIS A 19 -4.43 16.16 0.44
CA HIS A 19 -4.97 16.77 -0.77
C HIS A 19 -6.48 17.05 -0.60
N PRO A 20 -6.95 18.30 -0.76
CA PRO A 20 -8.36 18.62 -0.64
C PRO A 20 -9.03 18.38 -2.00
N GLY A 21 -9.98 17.44 -2.06
CA GLY A 21 -11.07 17.51 -3.05
C GLY A 21 -11.28 16.29 -3.94
N GLY A 22 -12.41 15.60 -3.71
CA GLY A 22 -13.53 15.79 -4.62
C GLY A 22 -13.65 14.88 -5.85
N ILE A 23 -13.18 13.64 -5.81
CA ILE A 23 -13.66 12.60 -6.72
C ILE A 23 -14.17 11.44 -5.85
N SER A 24 -15.39 10.96 -6.15
CA SER A 24 -15.99 9.85 -5.42
C SER A 24 -15.00 8.69 -5.36
N ALA A 25 -14.79 8.14 -4.16
CA ALA A 25 -13.94 6.97 -3.96
C ALA A 25 -14.33 5.80 -4.89
N TYR A 26 -15.51 5.84 -5.51
CA TYR A 26 -16.05 4.81 -6.39
C TYR A 26 -15.76 4.99 -7.89
N VAL A 27 -15.19 6.12 -8.35
CA VAL A 27 -14.88 6.31 -9.78
C VAL A 27 -13.84 5.26 -10.21
N GLY A 28 -14.13 4.52 -11.29
CA GLY A 28 -13.24 3.49 -11.84
C GLY A 28 -13.20 2.15 -11.10
N ARG A 29 -13.82 2.02 -9.91
CA ARG A 29 -13.79 0.78 -9.10
C ARG A 29 -15.07 -0.06 -9.11
N SER A 30 -16.08 0.35 -9.88
CA SER A 30 -17.39 -0.32 -9.96
C SER A 30 -17.63 -1.05 -11.30
N THR A 31 -16.74 -0.90 -12.27
CA THR A 31 -16.93 -1.42 -13.62
C THR A 31 -16.76 -2.95 -13.66
N ARG A 32 -17.34 -3.59 -14.69
CA ARG A 32 -17.12 -5.02 -14.95
C ARG A 32 -15.63 -5.32 -15.22
N ARG A 33 -14.95 -4.41 -15.92
CA ARG A 33 -13.52 -4.52 -16.25
C ARG A 33 -12.69 -4.52 -14.97
N TYR A 34 -12.92 -3.58 -14.07
CA TYR A 34 -12.24 -3.53 -12.77
C TYR A 34 -12.42 -4.82 -11.98
N ARG A 35 -13.66 -5.35 -11.88
CA ARG A 35 -13.92 -6.62 -11.17
C ARG A 35 -13.15 -7.79 -11.77
N LYS A 36 -13.06 -7.87 -13.11
CA LYS A 36 -12.28 -8.89 -13.81
C LYS A 36 -10.79 -8.76 -13.52
N LEU A 37 -10.25 -7.53 -13.62
CA LEU A 37 -8.83 -7.27 -13.35
C LEU A 37 -8.46 -7.56 -11.89
N ARG A 38 -9.32 -7.17 -10.94
CA ARG A 38 -9.14 -7.50 -9.51
C ARG A 38 -9.09 -9.02 -9.27
N ALA A 39 -9.99 -9.78 -9.91
CA ALA A 39 -10.02 -11.23 -9.75
C ALA A 39 -8.77 -11.89 -10.35
N ALA A 40 -8.35 -11.46 -11.55
CA ALA A 40 -7.12 -11.93 -12.18
C ALA A 40 -5.89 -11.63 -11.32
N PHE A 41 -5.76 -10.39 -10.85
CA PHE A 41 -4.65 -9.97 -9.99
C PHE A 41 -4.60 -10.74 -8.66
N ARG A 42 -5.77 -10.98 -8.02
CA ARG A 42 -5.85 -11.84 -6.81
C ARG A 42 -5.33 -13.25 -7.10
N HIS A 43 -5.70 -13.83 -8.24
CA HIS A 43 -5.26 -15.17 -8.62
C HIS A 43 -3.75 -15.22 -8.84
N GLU A 44 -3.21 -14.30 -9.64
CA GLU A 44 -1.76 -14.18 -9.88
C GLU A 44 -0.98 -14.04 -8.57
N CYS A 45 -1.42 -13.15 -7.68
CA CYS A 45 -0.78 -12.95 -6.39
C CYS A 45 -0.85 -14.21 -5.50
N ALA A 46 -1.97 -14.93 -5.51
CA ALA A 46 -2.16 -16.12 -4.69
C ALA A 46 -1.32 -17.32 -5.15
N THR A 47 -0.97 -17.39 -6.44
CA THR A 47 -0.23 -18.52 -7.04
C THR A 47 1.27 -18.27 -7.20
N GLU A 48 1.74 -17.06 -6.89
CA GLU A 48 3.15 -16.71 -7.10
C GLU A 48 4.06 -17.30 -6.01
N ASP A 49 5.06 -18.07 -6.42
CA ASP A 49 6.11 -18.56 -5.53
C ASP A 49 7.10 -17.45 -5.18
N GLN A 50 7.33 -17.25 -3.89
CA GLN A 50 8.26 -16.27 -3.38
C GLN A 50 9.64 -16.91 -3.14
N PRO A 51 10.74 -16.14 -3.23
CA PRO A 51 12.10 -16.64 -3.01
C PRO A 51 12.32 -17.35 -1.65
N GLY A 52 11.48 -17.05 -0.65
CA GLY A 52 11.50 -17.68 0.68
C GLY A 52 10.81 -19.05 0.76
N GLY A 53 10.37 -19.63 -0.36
CA GLY A 53 9.70 -20.93 -0.40
C GLY A 53 8.22 -20.91 -0.02
N THR A 54 7.63 -19.73 0.14
CA THR A 54 6.19 -19.54 0.39
C THR A 54 5.47 -19.21 -0.91
N THR A 55 4.25 -19.72 -1.10
CA THR A 55 3.38 -19.31 -2.21
C THR A 55 2.44 -18.19 -1.73
N GLY A 56 2.27 -17.17 -2.56
CA GLY A 56 1.46 -15.99 -2.27
C GLY A 56 2.30 -14.73 -2.08
N ARG A 57 2.00 -13.66 -2.82
CA ARG A 57 2.66 -12.37 -2.65
C ARG A 57 2.37 -11.79 -1.25
N PRO A 58 3.39 -11.30 -0.53
CA PRO A 58 3.21 -10.67 0.77
C PRO A 58 2.53 -9.30 0.64
N CYS A 59 2.03 -8.80 1.75
CA CYS A 59 1.46 -7.46 1.83
C CYS A 59 2.53 -6.41 1.55
N TRP A 60 2.28 -5.55 0.56
CA TRP A 60 3.24 -4.51 0.16
C TRP A 60 3.40 -3.39 1.19
N LEU A 61 2.46 -3.26 2.13
CA LEU A 61 2.49 -2.24 3.18
C LEU A 61 3.29 -2.67 4.41
N CYS A 62 3.15 -3.93 4.84
CA CYS A 62 3.77 -4.43 6.07
C CYS A 62 4.79 -5.55 5.86
N GLY A 63 4.93 -6.05 4.63
CA GLY A 63 5.85 -7.14 4.26
C GLY A 63 5.43 -8.54 4.72
N LYS A 64 4.38 -8.68 5.54
CA LYS A 64 3.94 -9.98 6.06
C LYS A 64 3.15 -10.78 5.02
N PRO A 65 3.16 -12.12 5.07
CA PRO A 65 2.34 -12.96 4.20
C PRO A 65 0.85 -12.63 4.31
N ILE A 66 0.12 -12.75 3.20
CA ILE A 66 -1.34 -12.65 3.15
C ILE A 66 -1.90 -14.05 3.03
N ASP A 67 -2.93 -14.38 3.83
CA ASP A 67 -3.68 -15.61 3.64
C ASP A 67 -4.78 -15.40 2.59
N TYR A 68 -4.55 -15.95 1.40
CA TYR A 68 -5.46 -15.86 0.25
C TYR A 68 -6.65 -16.82 0.34
N SER A 69 -6.73 -17.68 1.36
CA SER A 69 -7.88 -18.56 1.61
C SER A 69 -9.01 -17.86 2.39
N LEU A 70 -8.67 -16.78 3.10
CA LEU A 70 -9.62 -16.02 3.91
C LEU A 70 -10.65 -15.28 3.05
N PRO A 71 -11.87 -15.06 3.61
CA PRO A 71 -12.89 -14.29 2.94
C PRO A 71 -12.49 -12.80 2.81
N ASP A 72 -13.09 -12.11 1.84
CA ASP A 72 -12.75 -10.73 1.46
C ASP A 72 -13.01 -9.68 2.57
N ASP A 73 -13.78 -10.02 3.61
CA ASP A 73 -14.08 -9.19 4.78
C ASP A 73 -13.12 -9.41 5.95
N HIS A 74 -12.29 -10.47 5.92
CA HIS A 74 -11.35 -10.75 6.99
C HIS A 74 -10.21 -9.70 7.03
N PRO A 75 -9.82 -9.19 8.22
CA PRO A 75 -8.78 -8.17 8.34
C PRO A 75 -7.42 -8.59 7.75
N ASP A 76 -7.04 -9.86 7.94
CA ASP A 76 -5.81 -10.46 7.38
C ASP A 76 -6.00 -11.07 5.98
N GLY A 77 -7.19 -10.93 5.40
CA GLY A 77 -7.49 -11.37 4.05
C GLY A 77 -6.93 -10.42 2.99
N PHE A 78 -6.84 -10.93 1.77
CA PHE A 78 -6.39 -10.15 0.61
C PHE A 78 -7.32 -8.96 0.32
N ASN A 79 -6.70 -7.80 0.09
CA ASN A 79 -7.34 -6.65 -0.50
C ASN A 79 -6.45 -6.06 -1.61
N LEU A 80 -7.08 -5.62 -2.69
CA LEU A 80 -6.39 -4.92 -3.77
C LEU A 80 -6.26 -3.47 -3.37
N ASP A 81 -5.01 -3.03 -3.23
CA ASP A 81 -4.64 -1.65 -3.02
C ASP A 81 -4.10 -1.03 -4.31
N HIS A 82 -4.13 0.29 -4.39
CA HIS A 82 -3.59 1.07 -5.50
C HIS A 82 -2.36 1.85 -5.02
N ALA A 83 -1.22 1.68 -5.69
CA ALA A 83 0.02 2.35 -5.30
C ALA A 83 -0.16 3.88 -5.27
N TYR A 84 -0.66 4.44 -6.37
CA TYR A 84 -1.27 5.76 -6.40
C TYR A 84 -2.76 5.64 -6.09
N THR A 85 -3.23 6.38 -5.08
CA THR A 85 -4.63 6.29 -4.66
C THR A 85 -5.57 6.69 -5.80
N VAL A 86 -6.77 6.11 -5.83
CA VAL A 86 -7.79 6.49 -6.83
C VAL A 86 -8.25 7.93 -6.65
N ALA A 87 -8.13 8.50 -5.44
CA ALA A 87 -8.45 9.90 -5.18
C ALA A 87 -7.49 10.83 -5.93
N ASP A 88 -6.19 10.52 -5.93
CA ASP A 88 -5.16 11.35 -6.57
C ASP A 88 -5.00 11.02 -8.06
N ARG A 89 -5.14 9.75 -8.44
CA ARG A 89 -4.93 9.23 -9.81
C ARG A 89 -6.08 8.33 -10.26
N PRO A 90 -7.28 8.90 -10.52
CA PRO A 90 -8.44 8.13 -10.98
C PRO A 90 -8.23 7.50 -12.36
N ASP A 91 -7.35 8.06 -13.18
CA ASP A 91 -6.93 7.53 -14.48
C ASP A 91 -6.22 6.18 -14.38
N LEU A 92 -5.61 5.88 -13.22
CA LEU A 92 -4.91 4.62 -12.94
C LEU A 92 -5.75 3.60 -12.17
N ALA A 93 -7.05 3.85 -11.99
CA ALA A 93 -7.92 2.98 -11.17
C ALA A 93 -8.06 1.55 -11.74
N GLU A 94 -7.97 1.40 -13.06
CA GLU A 94 -8.05 0.11 -13.77
C GLU A 94 -6.71 -0.33 -14.38
N ASP A 95 -5.60 0.29 -13.97
CA ASP A 95 -4.27 -0.09 -14.43
C ASP A 95 -3.67 -1.19 -13.52
N PRO A 96 -3.46 -2.42 -14.02
CA PRO A 96 -2.85 -3.49 -13.24
C PRO A 96 -1.43 -3.15 -12.74
N ALA A 97 -0.70 -2.27 -13.43
CA ALA A 97 0.62 -1.83 -12.98
C ALA A 97 0.56 -1.02 -11.68
N ASN A 98 -0.59 -0.40 -11.39
CA ASN A 98 -0.86 0.34 -10.17
C ASN A 98 -1.38 -0.57 -9.03
N PHE A 99 -1.71 -1.83 -9.27
CA PHE A 99 -2.27 -2.72 -8.25
C PHE A 99 -1.20 -3.27 -7.32
N ARG A 100 -1.53 -3.37 -6.02
CA ARG A 100 -0.66 -3.95 -4.99
C ARG A 100 -1.46 -4.87 -4.05
N PRO A 101 -0.88 -6.01 -3.62
CA PRO A 101 -1.53 -6.90 -2.67
C PRO A 101 -1.35 -6.34 -1.24
N ALA A 102 -2.45 -6.12 -0.51
CA ALA A 102 -2.41 -5.68 0.88
C ALA A 102 -3.35 -6.52 1.76
N HIS A 103 -3.12 -6.55 3.07
CA HIS A 103 -4.17 -6.98 4.00
C HIS A 103 -5.32 -5.97 3.99
N LYS A 104 -6.55 -6.44 4.24
CA LYS A 104 -7.74 -5.59 4.38
C LYS A 104 -7.55 -4.53 5.47
N ALA A 105 -7.00 -4.91 6.62
CA ALA A 105 -6.72 -4.00 7.72
C ALA A 105 -5.64 -2.97 7.35
N CYS A 106 -4.52 -3.41 6.77
CA CYS A 106 -3.44 -2.50 6.36
C CYS A 106 -3.91 -1.47 5.33
N ASN A 107 -4.67 -1.89 4.31
CA ASN A 107 -5.23 -0.98 3.31
C ASN A 107 -6.21 0.01 3.95
N GLY A 108 -7.07 -0.46 4.87
CA GLY A 108 -7.99 0.40 5.61
C GLY A 108 -7.28 1.46 6.46
N LEU A 109 -6.18 1.09 7.12
CA LEU A 109 -5.36 2.00 7.92
C LEU A 109 -4.62 3.03 7.06
N ARG A 110 -4.13 2.63 5.88
CA ARG A 110 -3.49 3.54 4.92
C ARG A 110 -4.48 4.60 4.44
N GLY A 111 -5.67 4.18 4.02
CA GLY A 111 -6.67 5.06 3.41
C GLY A 111 -6.13 5.73 2.14
N ASN A 112 -6.28 7.05 2.03
CA ASN A 112 -5.79 7.84 0.89
C ASN A 112 -4.40 8.46 1.15
N ASN A 113 -3.66 7.98 2.14
CA ASN A 113 -2.31 8.49 2.39
C ASN A 113 -1.28 7.71 1.55
N ASP A 114 -0.12 8.33 1.33
CA ASP A 114 1.02 7.63 0.73
C ASP A 114 1.44 6.43 1.59
N PRO A 115 1.94 5.35 0.96
CA PRO A 115 2.44 4.20 1.70
C PRO A 115 3.62 4.63 2.56
N PHE A 116 3.55 4.36 3.86
CA PHE A 116 4.72 4.50 4.72
C PHE A 116 5.65 3.32 4.48
N ILE A 117 6.55 3.46 3.51
CA ILE A 117 7.62 2.48 3.28
C ILE A 117 8.70 2.79 4.31
N GLN A 118 8.83 1.95 5.33
CA GLN A 118 10.04 1.96 6.16
C GLN A 118 11.20 1.46 5.32
N ILE A 119 11.87 2.38 4.62
CA ILE A 119 13.23 2.17 4.16
C ILE A 119 14.04 1.96 5.44
N GLY A 120 14.69 0.81 5.57
CA GLY A 120 15.38 0.40 6.79
C GLY A 120 16.37 1.47 7.29
N SER A 121 16.80 1.35 8.54
CA SER A 121 17.80 2.25 9.11
C SER A 121 19.02 2.32 8.17
N PRO A 122 19.47 3.53 7.76
CA PRO A 122 20.73 3.67 7.06
C PRO A 122 21.83 2.97 7.86
N SER A 123 22.60 2.11 7.22
CA SER A 123 23.65 1.35 7.90
C SER A 123 24.85 2.22 8.28
N GLU A 124 24.99 3.42 7.69
CA GLU A 124 26.11 4.32 7.89
C GLU A 124 25.64 5.79 7.85
N ASP A 125 26.05 6.58 8.85
CA ASP A 125 26.08 8.05 8.81
C ASP A 125 27.40 8.44 8.14
N TRP A 126 27.33 9.20 7.04
CA TRP A 126 28.48 9.69 6.27
C TRP A 126 28.97 11.06 6.76
#